data_AF-A0A357YVE7-F1
#
_entry.id   AF-A0A357YVE7-F1
#
_cell.length_a   1.000
_cell.length_b   1.000
_cell.length_c   1.000
_cell.angle_alpha   90.00
_cell.angle_beta   90.00
_cell.angle_gamma   90.00
#
_symmetry.space_group_name_H-M   'P 1'
#
loop_
_entity.id
_entity.type
_entity.pdbx_description
1 polymer ?
#
loop_
_entity_poly.entity_id
_entity_poly.type
_entity_poly.pdbx_seq_one_letter_code
_entity_poly.pdbx_strand_id
1 'polypeptide(L)'
;MEKKLYTIGFTVKSAEEFFTILEENKVEKILDIRLNNDSHLSSFARKKHLPFFLDHIIGCKYDHLPILTPTDELFQGYKKKTIA
;
A
#
# COMPACT_ATOMS: atom_id res chain seq x y z
N MET A 1 -11.16 -20.61 -8.32
CA MET A 1 -10.11 -19.70 -8.82
C MET A 1 -9.06 -19.54 -7.73
N GLU A 2 -7.79 -19.63 -8.11
CA GLU A 2 -6.65 -19.44 -7.21
C GLU A 2 -6.51 -17.95 -6.85
N LYS A 3 -6.39 -17.63 -5.57
CA LYS A 3 -6.15 -16.25 -5.12
C LYS A 3 -4.66 -15.96 -5.25
N LYS A 4 -4.31 -14.94 -6.04
CA LYS A 4 -2.94 -14.45 -6.18
C LYS A 4 -2.68 -13.33 -5.19
N LEU A 5 -1.51 -13.37 -4.54
CA LEU A 5 -1.05 -12.34 -3.60
C LEU A 5 0.11 -11.58 -4.23
N TYR A 6 0.09 -10.26 -4.10
CA TYR A 6 1.10 -9.36 -4.62
C TYR A 6 1.57 -8.39 -3.53
N THR A 7 2.72 -7.76 -3.76
CA THR A 7 3.23 -6.66 -2.93
C THR A 7 3.49 -5.45 -3.80
N ILE A 8 3.17 -4.25 -3.32
CA ILE A 8 3.44 -3.01 -4.05
C ILE A 8 3.96 -1.92 -3.11
N GLY A 9 4.93 -1.14 -3.60
CA GLY A 9 5.45 0.05 -2.94
C GLY A 9 5.31 1.28 -3.83
N PHE A 10 5.11 2.45 -3.22
CA PHE A 10 4.74 3.70 -3.90
C PHE A 10 5.89 4.72 -4.06
N THR A 11 6.99 4.60 -3.31
CA THR A 11 8.00 5.68 -3.15
C THR A 11 8.82 6.02 -4.39
N VAL A 12 8.85 5.13 -5.38
CA VAL A 12 9.62 5.29 -6.63
C VAL A 12 8.74 5.12 -7.87
N LYS A 13 7.43 5.29 -7.71
CA LYS A 13 6.45 5.19 -8.80
C LYS A 13 5.65 6.47 -8.90
N SER A 14 5.35 6.89 -10.12
CA SER A 14 4.31 7.89 -10.34
C SER A 14 2.94 7.32 -9.97
N ALA A 15 1.94 8.19 -9.84
CA ALA A 15 0.56 7.74 -9.65
C ALA A 15 0.09 6.88 -10.83
N GLU A 16 0.40 7.32 -12.06
CA GLU A 16 0.07 6.60 -13.29
C GLU A 16 0.66 5.18 -13.28
N GLU A 17 1.97 5.04 -13.06
CA GLU A 17 2.62 3.73 -12.99
C GLU A 17 2.01 2.84 -11.91
N PHE A 18 1.71 3.40 -10.74
CA PHE A 18 1.12 2.67 -9.64
C PHE A 18 -0.27 2.10 -10.01
N PHE A 19 -1.17 2.92 -10.55
CA PHE A 19 -2.52 2.47 -10.90
C PHE A 19 -2.53 1.53 -12.11
N THR A 20 -1.69 1.78 -13.12
CA THR A 20 -1.53 0.88 -14.28
C THR A 20 -1.09 -0.52 -13.85
N ILE A 21 -0.09 -0.64 -12.95
CA ILE A 21 0.35 -1.95 -12.44
C ILE A 21 -0.79 -2.70 -11.76
N LEU A 22 -1.61 -2.00 -10.97
CA LEU A 22 -2.75 -2.62 -10.28
C LEU A 22 -3.83 -3.09 -11.26
N GLU A 23 -4.12 -2.28 -12.28
CA GLU A 23 -5.10 -2.59 -13.32
C GLU A 23 -4.68 -3.78 -14.18
N GLU A 24 -3.43 -3.78 -14.69
CA GLU A 24 -2.89 -4.86 -15.51
C GLU A 24 -2.90 -6.22 -14.80
N ASN A 25 -2.67 -6.20 -13.47
CA ASN A 25 -2.70 -7.40 -12.63
C ASN A 25 -4.11 -7.73 -12.09
N LYS A 26 -5.14 -6.95 -12.46
CA LYS A 26 -6.54 -7.12 -12.04
C LYS A 26 -6.67 -7.20 -10.51
N VAL A 27 -5.96 -6.30 -9.81
CA VAL A 27 -5.98 -6.27 -8.34
C VAL A 27 -7.34 -5.81 -7.85
N GLU A 28 -8.08 -6.72 -7.22
CA GLU A 28 -9.43 -6.42 -6.70
C GLU A 28 -9.42 -5.69 -5.36
N LYS A 29 -8.34 -5.83 -4.58
CA LYS A 29 -8.24 -5.30 -3.22
C LYS A 29 -6.81 -5.00 -2.79
N ILE A 30 -6.62 -3.82 -2.21
CA ILE A 30 -5.41 -3.41 -1.49
C ILE A 30 -5.63 -3.59 0.01
N LEU A 31 -4.68 -4.27 0.65
CA LEU A 31 -4.57 -4.36 2.11
C LEU A 31 -3.41 -3.47 2.55
N ASP A 32 -3.71 -2.35 3.19
CA ASP A 32 -2.72 -1.43 3.71
C ASP A 32 -2.30 -1.85 5.12
N ILE A 33 -1.04 -2.26 5.26
CA ILE A 33 -0.41 -2.70 6.51
C ILE A 33 0.71 -1.74 6.94
N ARG A 34 0.76 -0.54 6.35
CA ARG A 34 1.85 0.42 6.60
C ARG A 34 1.66 1.09 7.95
N LEU A 35 2.74 1.14 8.73
CA LEU A 35 2.80 1.92 9.97
C LEU A 35 2.58 3.42 9.72
N ASN A 36 3.15 3.94 8.63
CA ASN A 36 3.10 5.35 8.28
C ASN A 36 2.33 5.57 6.97
N ASN A 37 1.02 5.39 6.98
CA ASN A 37 0.16 5.55 5.80
C ASN A 37 -0.41 6.97 5.58
N ASP A 38 -0.17 7.92 6.49
CA ASP A 38 -0.67 9.31 6.38
C ASP A 38 0.42 10.37 6.23
N SER A 39 1.68 9.95 6.03
CA SER A 39 2.79 10.87 5.85
C SER A 39 2.58 11.77 4.63
N HIS A 40 3.02 13.02 4.72
CA HIS A 40 3.03 13.94 3.58
C HIS A 40 3.86 13.40 2.41
N LEU A 41 4.89 12.60 2.72
CA LEU A 41 5.73 11.93 1.73
C LEU A 41 4.98 10.86 0.94
N SER A 42 3.82 10.40 1.41
CA SER A 42 3.02 9.40 0.72
C SER A 42 2.18 9.97 -0.43
N SER A 43 2.13 11.30 -0.62
CA SER A 43 1.46 11.96 -1.75
C SER A 43 0.09 11.34 -2.10
N PHE A 44 -0.07 10.75 -3.29
CA PHE A 44 -1.29 10.08 -3.75
C PHE A 44 -1.64 8.80 -2.96
N ALA A 45 -0.64 8.14 -2.39
CA ALA A 45 -0.78 6.90 -1.62
C ALA A 45 -1.09 7.14 -0.12
N ARG A 46 -1.48 8.36 0.27
CA ARG A 46 -1.94 8.66 1.63
C ARG A 46 -3.28 8.00 1.91
N LYS A 47 -3.50 7.51 3.14
CA LYS A 47 -4.77 6.90 3.58
C LYS A 47 -6.01 7.77 3.31
N LYS A 48 -5.86 9.10 3.31
CA LYS A 48 -6.96 10.04 3.05
C LYS A 48 -7.40 10.09 1.59
N HIS A 49 -6.53 9.69 0.65
CA HIS A 49 -6.71 9.87 -0.79
C HIS A 49 -6.77 8.54 -1.53
N LEU A 50 -5.92 7.61 -1.13
CA LEU A 50 -5.74 6.32 -1.78
C LEU A 50 -7.05 5.53 -1.93
N PRO A 51 -7.96 5.46 -0.92
CA PRO A 51 -9.23 4.74 -1.09
C PRO A 51 -10.10 5.34 -2.20
N PHE A 52 -10.17 6.66 -2.27
CA PHE A 52 -10.93 7.37 -3.30
C PHE A 52 -10.34 7.10 -4.69
N PHE A 53 -9.02 7.20 -4.85
CA PHE A 53 -8.38 6.94 -6.14
C PHE A 53 -8.49 5.48 -6.59
N LEU A 54 -8.34 4.51 -5.69
CA LEU A 54 -8.48 3.09 -6.03
C LEU A 54 -9.89 2.78 -6.53
N ASP A 55 -10.91 3.31 -5.86
CA ASP A 55 -12.31 3.13 -6.25
C ASP A 55 -12.62 3.81 -7.60
N HIS A 56 -12.20 5.07 -7.78
CA HIS A 56 -12.59 5.87 -8.95
C HIS A 56 -11.78 5.60 -10.21
N ILE A 57 -10.50 5.19 -10.08
CA ILE A 57 -9.63 4.96 -11.24
C ILE A 57 -9.74 3.52 -11.71
N ILE A 58 -9.74 2.54 -10.79
CA ILE A 58 -9.64 1.11 -11.14
C ILE A 58 -10.68 0.21 -10.47
N GLY A 59 -11.63 0.76 -9.69
CA GLY A 59 -12.63 -0.03 -8.97
C GLY A 59 -12.06 -0.99 -7.91
N CYS A 60 -10.89 -0.68 -7.37
CA CYS A 60 -10.18 -1.54 -6.42
C CYS A 60 -10.58 -1.20 -4.97
N LYS A 61 -10.85 -2.23 -4.16
CA LYS A 61 -11.21 -2.05 -2.75
C LYS A 61 -9.98 -1.71 -1.92
N TYR A 62 -10.17 -0.96 -0.85
CA TYR A 62 -9.11 -0.62 0.10
C TYR A 62 -9.53 -0.98 1.52
N ASP A 63 -8.68 -1.72 2.23
CA ASP A 63 -8.79 -1.90 3.68
C ASP A 63 -7.45 -1.62 4.35
N HIS A 64 -7.47 -0.82 5.41
CA HIS A 64 -6.35 -0.70 6.34
C HIS A 64 -6.46 -1.80 7.39
N LEU A 65 -5.41 -2.59 7.58
CA LEU A 65 -5.37 -3.71 8.53
C LEU A 65 -4.34 -3.46 9.64
N PRO A 66 -4.67 -2.67 10.68
CA PRO A 66 -3.78 -2.38 11.80
C PRO A 66 -3.20 -3.61 12.51
N ILE A 67 -3.92 -4.73 12.52
CA ILE A 67 -3.46 -5.97 13.14
C ILE A 67 -2.23 -6.58 12.44
N LEU A 68 -1.99 -6.20 11.18
CA LEU A 68 -0.83 -6.62 10.40
C LEU A 68 0.23 -5.51 10.28
N THR A 69 -0.02 -4.34 10.88
CA THR A 69 0.92 -3.24 10.88
C THR A 69 2.08 -3.55 11.84
N PRO A 70 3.34 -3.34 11.44
CA PRO A 70 4.47 -3.59 12.34
C PRO A 70 4.43 -2.60 13.51
N THR A 71 4.93 -3.02 14.68
CA THR A 71 5.19 -2.07 15.78
C THR A 71 6.29 -1.08 15.38
N ASP A 72 6.35 0.07 16.03
CA ASP A 72 7.44 1.03 15.85
C ASP A 72 8.82 0.39 16.06
N GLU A 73 8.93 -0.47 17.07
CA GLU A 73 10.16 -1.21 17.37
C GLU A 73 10.59 -2.10 16.20
N LEU A 74 9.66 -2.92 15.66
CA LEU A 74 9.94 -3.78 14.50
C LEU A 74 10.31 -2.94 13.27
N PHE A 75 9.58 -1.88 13.00
CA PHE A 75 9.84 -1.01 11.85
C PHE A 75 11.22 -0.35 11.93
N GLN A 76 11.59 0.19 13.10
CA GLN A 76 12.90 0.80 13.29
C GLN A 76 14.02 -0.23 13.30
N GLY A 77 13.81 -1.39 13.90
CA GLY A 77 14.78 -2.47 13.91
C GLY A 77 15.12 -2.94 12.50
N TYR A 78 14.09 -3.15 11.65
CA TYR A 78 14.28 -3.54 10.27
C TYR A 78 15.06 -2.47 9.48
N LYS A 79 14.69 -1.19 9.62
CA LYS A 79 15.40 -0.08 8.97
C LYS A 79 16.87 0.03 9.38
N LYS A 80 17.18 -0.26 10.65
CA LYS A 80 18.55 -0.23 11.19
C LYS A 80 19.31 -1.54 10.96
N LYS A 81 18.69 -2.55 10.35
CA LYS A 81 19.23 -3.90 10.15
C LYS A 81 19.64 -4.59 11.47
N THR A 82 18.93 -4.28 12.55
CA THR A 82 19.16 -4.91 13.87
C THR A 82 18.25 -6.11 14.10
N ILE A 83 17.21 -6.27 13.28
CA ILE A 83 16.37 -7.46 13.18
C ILE A 83 16.24 -7.84 11.70
N ALA A 84 15.94 -9.12 11.44
CA ALA A 84 15.82 -9.71 10.10
C ALA A 84 14.49 -9.37 9.42
#